data_AF-A0A212TNG9-F1
#
_entry.id   AF-A0A212TNG9-F1
#
_cell.length_a   1.000
_cell.length_b   1.000
_cell.length_c   1.000
_cell.angle_alpha   90.00
_cell.angle_beta   90.00
_cell.angle_gamma   90.00
#
_symmetry.space_group_name_H-M   'P 1'
#
loop_
_entity.id
_entity.type
_entity.pdbx_description
1 polymer ?
#
loop_
_entity_poly.entity_id
_entity_poly.type
_entity_poly.pdbx_seq_one_letter_code
_entity_poly.pdbx_strand_id
1 'polypeptide(L)'
;MSFESNARWLLGVHVVDRNADPIQFAFQRDMMDKDTVNIEISQHDWAQIGPFQSAGLLIDLYFDAYPEEVQRVGHRVVTSCVMRALALDRN
;
A
#
# COMPACT_ATOMS: atom_id res chain seq x y z
N MET A 1 24.71 -21.16 -10.61
CA MET A 1 23.38 -21.09 -9.99
C MET A 1 22.87 -19.68 -10.20
N SER A 2 21.81 -19.53 -10.98
CA SER A 2 21.16 -18.24 -11.24
C SER A 2 20.61 -17.72 -9.92
N PHE A 3 21.00 -16.50 -9.53
CA PHE A 3 20.24 -15.72 -8.55
C PHE A 3 18.92 -15.38 -9.23
N GLU A 4 17.93 -16.26 -9.15
CA GLU A 4 16.53 -15.86 -9.30
C GLU A 4 16.18 -15.02 -8.07
N SER A 5 16.74 -13.82 -8.01
CA SER A 5 16.29 -12.74 -7.14
C SER A 5 14.97 -12.20 -7.71
N ASN A 6 14.00 -13.10 -7.88
CA ASN A 6 12.59 -12.77 -7.98
C ASN A 6 12.10 -12.38 -6.58
N ALA A 7 12.81 -11.45 -5.92
CA ALA A 7 12.19 -10.67 -4.88
C ALA A 7 11.01 -10.02 -5.59
N ARG A 8 9.81 -10.52 -5.32
CA ARG A 8 8.59 -9.95 -5.88
C ARG A 8 8.47 -8.61 -5.14
N TRP A 9 8.83 -7.51 -5.78
CA TRP A 9 8.92 -6.20 -5.15
C TRP A 9 7.54 -5.56 -5.03
N LEU A 10 7.21 -4.91 -3.91
CA LEU A 10 6.19 -3.87 -3.92
C LEU A 10 6.79 -2.64 -4.60
N LEU A 11 6.26 -2.24 -5.74
CA LEU A 11 6.82 -1.17 -6.56
C LEU A 11 6.31 0.20 -6.17
N GLY A 12 5.06 0.26 -5.70
CA GLY A 12 4.41 1.52 -5.39
C GLY A 12 3.11 1.30 -4.65
N VAL A 13 2.75 2.34 -3.91
CA VAL A 13 1.39 2.55 -3.41
C VAL A 13 0.93 3.87 -4.00
N HIS A 14 -0.29 3.90 -4.54
CA HIS A 14 -0.85 5.08 -5.18
C HIS A 14 -2.28 5.28 -4.72
N VAL A 15 -2.70 6.52 -4.50
CA VAL A 15 -4.11 6.82 -4.23
C VAL A 15 -4.84 6.92 -5.56
N VAL A 16 -5.89 6.12 -5.71
CA VAL A 16 -6.68 6.05 -6.96
C VAL A 16 -7.65 7.22 -7.02
N ASP A 17 -8.41 7.43 -5.94
CA ASP A 17 -9.29 8.59 -5.77
C ASP A 17 -9.44 8.90 -4.27
N ARG A 18 -9.05 10.13 -3.88
CA ARG A 18 -9.17 10.64 -2.50
C ARG A 18 -10.59 11.09 -2.15
N ASN A 19 -11.38 11.45 -3.16
CA ASN A 19 -12.73 11.96 -2.98
C ASN A 19 -13.78 10.85 -3.09
N ALA A 20 -13.36 9.63 -3.48
CA ALA A 20 -14.18 8.45 -3.40
C ALA A 20 -14.47 8.06 -1.95
N ASP A 21 -15.65 7.48 -1.73
CA ASP A 21 -16.01 6.79 -0.49
C ASP A 21 -16.39 5.34 -0.82
N PRO A 22 -15.55 4.35 -0.45
CA PRO A 22 -14.28 4.49 0.28
C PRO A 22 -13.12 5.02 -0.60
N ILE A 23 -12.10 5.59 0.05
CA ILE A 23 -10.83 5.99 -0.57
C ILE A 23 -10.07 4.72 -0.98
N GLN A 24 -9.64 4.67 -2.23
CA GLN A 24 -8.96 3.49 -2.79
C GLN A 24 -7.44 3.70 -2.93
N PHE A 25 -6.66 2.73 -2.45
CA PHE A 25 -5.22 2.68 -2.56
C PHE A 25 -4.78 1.46 -3.36
N ALA A 26 -4.08 1.68 -4.47
CA ALA A 26 -3.53 0.64 -5.31
C ALA A 26 -2.11 0.28 -4.87
N PHE A 27 -1.88 -1.00 -4.56
CA PHE A 27 -0.59 -1.59 -4.26
C PHE A 27 -0.10 -2.39 -5.47
N GLN A 28 0.97 -1.91 -6.09
CA GLN A 28 1.57 -2.55 -7.28
C GLN A 28 2.59 -3.60 -6.83
N ARG A 29 2.24 -4.89 -6.92
CA ARG A 29 3.02 -6.01 -6.35
C ARG A 29 4.02 -6.64 -7.33
N ASP A 30 4.00 -6.24 -8.61
CA ASP A 30 4.91 -6.70 -9.65
C ASP A 30 5.25 -5.62 -10.70
N MET A 31 6.32 -5.83 -11.48
CA MET A 31 6.84 -4.89 -12.51
C MET A 31 5.98 -4.74 -13.75
N MET A 32 4.93 -5.53 -13.90
CA MET A 32 4.14 -5.56 -15.13
C MET A 32 2.73 -5.03 -14.91
N ASP A 33 2.43 -4.44 -13.74
CA ASP A 33 1.08 -4.03 -13.31
C ASP A 33 0.05 -5.16 -13.34
N LYS A 34 0.50 -6.42 -13.36
CA LYS A 34 -0.39 -7.58 -13.49
C LYS A 34 -0.95 -8.04 -12.15
N ASP A 35 -0.31 -7.64 -11.07
CA ASP A 35 -0.70 -7.94 -9.69
C ASP A 35 -0.85 -6.63 -8.89
N THR A 36 -1.87 -5.85 -9.27
CA THR A 36 -2.29 -4.67 -8.50
C THR A 36 -3.46 -5.04 -7.62
N VAL A 37 -3.34 -4.73 -6.33
CA VAL A 37 -4.42 -4.96 -5.36
C VAL A 37 -4.87 -3.64 -4.75
N ASN A 38 -6.17 -3.52 -4.52
CA ASN A 38 -6.75 -2.32 -3.93
C ASN A 38 -7.06 -2.56 -2.45
N ILE A 39 -6.64 -1.62 -1.60
CA ILE A 39 -7.04 -1.54 -0.21
C ILE A 39 -7.89 -0.28 -0.04
N GLU A 40 -8.98 -0.40 0.71
CA GLU A 40 -9.98 0.65 0.85
C GLU A 40 -10.02 1.16 2.30
N ILE A 41 -10.15 2.47 2.47
CA ILE A 41 -10.38 3.12 3.76
C ILE A 41 -11.60 4.03 3.61
N SER A 42 -12.56 3.94 4.53
CA SER A 42 -13.72 4.85 4.48
C SER A 42 -13.28 6.31 4.60
N GLN A 43 -14.00 7.24 3.95
CA GLN A 43 -13.68 8.67 4.13
C GLN A 43 -13.80 9.11 5.58
N HIS A 44 -14.74 8.51 6.32
CA HIS A 44 -14.95 8.80 7.73
C HIS A 44 -13.70 8.47 8.56
N ASP A 45 -13.18 7.25 8.43
CA ASP A 45 -12.00 6.80 9.17
C ASP A 45 -10.79 7.64 8.80
N TRP A 46 -10.59 7.88 7.49
CA TRP A 46 -9.51 8.73 6.98
C TRP A 46 -9.53 10.14 7.57
N ALA A 47 -10.70 10.76 7.64
CA ALA A 47 -10.87 12.10 8.19
C ALA A 47 -10.65 12.17 9.71
N GLN A 48 -10.98 11.10 10.44
CA GLN A 48 -10.85 11.07 11.90
C GLN A 48 -9.43 10.82 12.41
N ILE A 49 -8.71 9.90 11.79
CA ILE A 49 -7.38 9.47 12.27
C ILE A 49 -6.25 10.31 11.62
N GLY A 50 -6.54 10.95 10.50
CA GLY A 50 -5.57 11.78 9.79
C GLY A 50 -4.42 10.98 9.16
N PRO A 51 -3.52 11.64 8.41
CA PRO A 51 -2.69 10.94 7.42
C PRO A 51 -1.67 9.96 7.99
N PHE A 52 -1.07 10.26 9.15
CA PHE A 52 -0.06 9.38 9.76
C PHE A 52 -0.68 8.11 10.36
N GLN A 53 -1.85 8.22 10.98
CA GLN A 53 -2.55 7.07 11.57
C GLN A 53 -3.23 6.25 10.46
N SER A 54 -3.68 6.92 9.39
CA SER A 54 -4.20 6.25 8.19
C SER A 54 -3.14 5.42 7.48
N ALA A 55 -1.85 5.84 7.54
CA ALA A 55 -0.75 5.02 7.03
C ALA A 55 -0.64 3.69 7.77
N GLY A 56 -0.72 3.71 9.11
CA GLY A 56 -0.71 2.50 9.93
C GLY A 56 -1.89 1.60 9.61
N LEU A 57 -3.11 2.15 9.60
CA LEU A 57 -4.33 1.43 9.24
C LEU A 57 -4.23 0.79 7.84
N LEU A 58 -3.71 1.51 6.85
CA LEU A 58 -3.56 1.00 5.50
C LEU A 58 -2.58 -0.19 5.43
N ILE A 59 -1.48 -0.11 6.18
CA ILE A 59 -0.49 -1.19 6.27
C ILE A 59 -1.10 -2.42 6.94
N ASP A 60 -1.85 -2.22 8.03
CA ASP A 60 -2.51 -3.31 8.76
C ASP A 60 -3.54 -3.99 7.86
N LEU A 61 -4.41 -3.22 7.18
CA LEU A 61 -5.38 -3.76 6.22
C LEU A 61 -4.72 -4.53 5.07
N TYR A 62 -3.58 -4.03 4.58
CA TYR A 62 -2.81 -4.71 3.53
C TYR A 62 -2.25 -6.06 4.01
N PHE A 63 -1.68 -6.12 5.22
CA PHE A 63 -1.12 -7.37 5.75
C PHE A 63 -2.18 -8.35 6.25
N ASP A 64 -3.34 -7.87 6.69
CA ASP A 64 -4.48 -8.73 7.00
C ASP A 64 -5.05 -9.38 5.73
N ALA A 65 -5.12 -8.63 4.63
CA ALA A 65 -5.57 -9.14 3.34
C ALA A 65 -4.53 -10.06 2.66
N TYR A 66 -3.24 -9.77 2.85
CA TYR A 66 -2.13 -10.46 2.20
C TYR A 66 -1.01 -10.79 3.20
N PRO A 67 -1.22 -11.71 4.16
CA PRO A 67 -0.26 -12.00 5.22
C PRO A 67 1.07 -12.55 4.69
N GLU A 68 1.09 -13.17 3.52
CA GLU A 68 2.30 -13.64 2.84
C GLU A 68 3.25 -12.50 2.47
N GLU A 69 2.75 -11.27 2.36
CA GLU A 69 3.52 -10.06 2.00
C GLU A 69 4.56 -9.70 3.04
N VAL A 70 4.32 -10.05 4.31
CA VAL A 70 5.28 -9.82 5.38
C VAL A 70 6.58 -10.57 5.11
N GLN A 71 6.49 -11.80 4.57
CA GLN A 71 7.66 -12.60 4.21
C GLN A 71 8.20 -12.24 2.82
N ARG A 72 7.31 -11.90 1.87
CA ARG A 72 7.68 -11.60 0.48
C ARG A 72 8.39 -10.26 0.32
N VAL A 73 7.85 -9.21 0.93
CA VAL A 73 8.26 -7.81 0.74
C VAL A 73 8.87 -7.23 2.01
N GLY A 74 8.33 -7.60 3.17
CA GLY A 74 8.78 -7.10 4.46
C GLY A 74 8.09 -5.81 4.88
N HIS A 75 7.77 -5.73 6.18
CA HIS A 75 7.05 -4.62 6.78
C HIS A 75 7.64 -3.25 6.45
N ARG A 76 8.97 -3.11 6.57
CA ARG A 76 9.66 -1.83 6.37
C ARG A 76 9.49 -1.28 4.94
N VAL A 77 9.46 -2.14 3.93
CA VAL A 77 9.31 -1.74 2.53
C VAL A 77 7.89 -1.25 2.29
N VAL A 78 6.88 -2.01 2.74
CA VAL A 78 5.47 -1.60 2.65
C VAL A 78 5.23 -0.27 3.35
N THR A 79 5.72 -0.11 4.59
CA THR A 79 5.61 1.15 5.33
C THR A 79 6.23 2.31 4.54
N SER A 80 7.42 2.12 3.96
CA SER A 80 8.09 3.17 3.21
C SER A 80 7.32 3.56 1.95
N CYS A 81 6.73 2.60 1.23
CA CYS A 81 5.91 2.87 0.05
C CYS A 81 4.60 3.61 0.42
N VAL A 82 3.90 3.17 1.46
CA VAL A 82 2.69 3.84 1.95
C VAL A 82 3.01 5.28 2.36
N MET A 83 4.02 5.49 3.21
CA MET A 83 4.41 6.82 3.66
C MET A 83 4.80 7.74 2.49
N ARG A 84 5.48 7.20 1.48
CA ARG A 84 5.83 7.96 0.28
C ARG A 84 4.61 8.33 -0.56
N ALA A 85 3.65 7.40 -0.72
CA ALA A 85 2.39 7.67 -1.41
C ALA A 85 1.64 8.84 -0.78
N LEU A 86 1.50 8.81 0.55
CA LEU A 86 0.82 9.86 1.30
C LEU A 86 1.54 11.20 1.29
N ALA A 87 2.88 11.19 1.24
CA ALA A 87 3.69 12.40 1.14
C ALA A 87 3.64 13.04 -0.25
N LEU A 88 3.70 12.23 -1.32
CA LEU A 88 3.62 12.72 -2.70
C LEU A 88 2.27 13.36 -3.02
N ASP A 89 1.22 12.81 -2.42
CA ASP A 89 -0.15 13.24 -2.61
C ASP A 89 -0.48 14.50 -1.77
N ARG A 90 0.46 15.02 -0.95
CA ARG A 90 0.32 16.30 -0.23
C ARG A 90 0.87 17.52 -1.00
N ASN A 91 1.56 17.30 -2.12
CA ASN A 91 2.07 18.33 -3.02
C ASN A 91 1.19 18.45 -4.26
#